data_AF-D0NU52-F1
#
_entry.id   AF-D0NU52-F1
#
_cell.length_a   1.000
_cell.length_b   1.000
_cell.length_c   1.000
_cell.angle_alpha   90.00
_cell.angle_beta   90.00
_cell.angle_gamma   90.00
#
_symmetry.space_group_name_H-M   'P 1'
#
loop_
_entity.id
_entity.type
_entity.pdbx_description
1 polymer ?
#
loop_
_entity_poly.entity_id
_entity_poly.type
_entity_poly.pdbx_seq_one_letter_code
_entity_poly.pdbx_strand_id
1 'polypeptide(L)'
;MAPSSLTGHWKASDFIYLPLKGCAELGAVPARSDWYFDMTPVDYAARALVHFSAVRLAEALGQTLHIQNPSPPVNSDEFFQLFTSAAADKKLATVEYAEWKSSLNQAASKPDASLELQKLATGIDSFEEYFHSDKVFDSSPSAELLKAAEISCPVVSQNLLNIKIELSVPRI
;
A
#
# COMPACT_ATOMS: atom_id res chain seq x y z
N MET A 1 5.35 0.80 -3.96
CA MET A 1 5.26 2.23 -3.55
C MET A 1 3.79 2.52 -3.30
N ALA A 2 3.49 3.28 -2.27
CA ALA A 2 2.12 3.58 -1.88
C ALA A 2 1.45 4.55 -2.89
N PRO A 3 0.11 4.71 -2.84
CA PRO A 3 -0.62 5.58 -3.75
C PRO A 3 -0.18 7.03 -3.60
N SER A 4 -0.55 7.87 -4.56
CA SER A 4 -0.39 9.32 -4.41
C SER A 4 -1.22 9.81 -3.22
N SER A 5 -0.58 10.49 -2.27
CA SER A 5 -1.25 11.08 -1.11
C SER A 5 -2.21 12.22 -1.46
N LEU A 6 -2.10 12.78 -2.67
CA LEU A 6 -2.96 13.87 -3.16
C LEU A 6 -4.16 13.36 -3.95
N THR A 7 -3.99 12.28 -4.72
CA THR A 7 -5.00 11.85 -5.70
C THR A 7 -5.58 10.46 -5.44
N GLY A 8 -4.96 9.67 -4.55
CA GLY A 8 -5.35 8.30 -4.24
C GLY A 8 -5.11 7.30 -5.38
N HIS A 9 -4.49 7.71 -6.49
CA HIS A 9 -4.17 6.79 -7.59
C HIS A 9 -3.03 5.86 -7.21
N TRP A 10 -3.21 4.59 -7.53
CA TRP A 10 -2.25 3.53 -7.28
C TRP A 10 -2.11 2.66 -8.54
N LYS A 11 -0.89 2.16 -8.78
CA LYS A 11 -0.65 1.15 -9.81
C LYS A 11 -1.39 -0.14 -9.48
N ALA A 12 -2.32 -0.55 -10.34
CA ALA A 12 -3.15 -1.75 -10.11
C ALA A 12 -2.38 -3.08 -10.00
N SER A 13 -1.12 -3.10 -10.45
CA SER A 13 -0.23 -4.26 -10.32
C SER A 13 0.72 -4.19 -9.11
N ASP A 14 0.57 -3.20 -8.23
CA ASP A 14 1.39 -3.11 -7.02
C ASP A 14 1.01 -4.24 -6.04
N PHE A 15 2.01 -4.88 -5.43
CA PHE A 15 1.80 -6.06 -4.61
C PHE A 15 1.09 -5.76 -3.29
N ILE A 16 1.10 -4.50 -2.80
CA ILE A 16 0.27 -4.08 -1.66
C ILE A 16 -1.15 -3.74 -2.15
N TYR A 17 -1.29 -3.15 -3.34
CA TYR A 17 -2.59 -2.85 -3.92
C TYR A 17 -3.43 -4.11 -4.15
N LEU A 18 -2.82 -5.17 -4.67
CA LEU A 18 -3.52 -6.41 -5.03
C LEU A 18 -4.30 -7.02 -3.85
N PRO A 19 -3.72 -7.28 -2.66
CA PRO A 19 -4.48 -7.72 -1.49
C PRO A 19 -5.66 -6.81 -1.11
N LEU A 20 -5.50 -5.48 -1.17
CA LEU A 20 -6.58 -4.55 -0.82
C LEU A 20 -7.72 -4.58 -1.83
N LYS A 21 -7.37 -4.67 -3.11
CA LYS A 21 -8.32 -4.90 -4.21
C LYS A 21 -9.08 -6.22 -3.99
N GLY A 22 -8.37 -7.30 -3.68
CA GLY A 22 -8.96 -8.59 -3.34
C GLY A 22 -9.91 -8.51 -2.15
N CYS A 23 -9.49 -7.85 -1.07
CA CYS A 23 -10.34 -7.64 0.11
C CYS A 23 -11.62 -6.87 -0.23
N ALA A 24 -11.50 -5.81 -1.05
CA ALA A 24 -12.65 -5.01 -1.47
C ALA A 24 -13.62 -5.75 -2.41
N GLU A 25 -13.14 -6.72 -3.20
CA GLU A 25 -13.97 -7.55 -4.09
C GLU A 25 -14.59 -8.75 -3.36
N LEU A 26 -13.88 -9.34 -2.40
CA LEU A 26 -14.38 -10.44 -1.56
C LEU A 26 -15.29 -9.96 -0.42
N GLY A 27 -15.22 -8.68 -0.06
CA GLY A 27 -15.94 -8.14 1.10
C GLY A 27 -15.34 -8.60 2.44
N ALA A 28 -14.06 -9.00 2.45
CA ALA A 28 -13.40 -9.55 3.63
C ALA A 28 -11.91 -9.22 3.67
N VAL A 29 -11.37 -9.03 4.87
CA VAL A 29 -9.93 -8.89 5.16
C VAL A 29 -9.41 -10.14 5.89
N PRO A 30 -8.18 -10.58 5.63
CA PRO A 30 -7.62 -11.75 6.30
C PRO A 30 -7.14 -11.40 7.71
N ALA A 31 -7.44 -12.26 8.69
CA ALA A 31 -6.83 -12.22 10.02
C ALA A 31 -5.37 -12.67 9.93
N ARG A 32 -4.44 -11.73 9.73
CA ARG A 32 -3.00 -11.98 9.52
C ARG A 32 -2.09 -11.00 10.23
N SER A 33 -2.03 -11.10 11.56
CA SER A 33 -1.27 -10.22 12.45
C SER A 33 0.25 -10.22 12.27
N ASP A 34 0.79 -11.10 11.42
CA ASP A 34 2.19 -11.22 11.04
C ASP A 34 2.54 -10.46 9.74
N TRP A 35 1.60 -9.64 9.23
CA TRP A 35 1.82 -8.78 8.07
C TRP A 35 2.07 -7.32 8.48
N TYR A 36 2.95 -6.66 7.73
CA TYR A 36 3.35 -5.27 7.92
C TYR A 36 3.36 -4.52 6.58
N PHE A 37 2.87 -3.28 6.61
CA PHE A 37 2.71 -2.46 5.42
C PHE A 37 3.52 -1.16 5.52
N ASP A 38 4.59 -1.06 4.74
CA ASP A 38 5.26 0.21 4.48
C ASP A 38 4.51 1.00 3.41
N MET A 39 4.10 2.22 3.76
CA MET A 39 3.34 3.08 2.88
C MET A 39 4.09 4.38 2.60
N THR A 40 5.07 4.32 1.71
CA THR A 40 5.74 5.48 1.14
C THR A 40 4.98 6.02 -0.09
N PRO A 41 4.28 7.18 -0.02
CA PRO A 41 3.50 7.71 -1.14
C PRO A 41 4.39 8.11 -2.32
N VAL A 42 3.96 7.76 -3.54
CA VAL A 42 4.76 8.02 -4.75
C VAL A 42 5.03 9.50 -4.99
N ASP A 43 4.12 10.39 -4.63
CA ASP A 43 4.29 11.83 -4.80
C ASP A 43 5.26 12.42 -3.77
N TYR A 44 5.33 11.88 -2.56
CA TYR A 44 6.40 12.19 -1.61
C TYR A 44 7.76 11.75 -2.16
N ALA A 45 7.86 10.51 -2.63
CA ALA A 45 9.11 9.98 -3.17
C ALA A 45 9.59 10.76 -4.41
N ALA A 46 8.67 11.13 -5.32
CA ALA A 46 8.99 11.93 -6.49
C ALA A 46 9.49 13.34 -6.10
N ARG A 47 8.83 14.02 -5.16
CA ARG A 47 9.29 15.31 -4.64
C ARG A 47 10.67 15.20 -4.01
N ALA A 48 10.91 14.14 -3.23
CA ALA A 48 12.22 13.90 -2.61
C ALA A 48 13.34 13.72 -3.64
N LEU A 49 13.10 12.89 -4.66
CA LEU A 49 14.07 12.67 -5.75
C LEU A 49 14.41 13.98 -6.49
N VAL A 50 13.40 14.78 -6.85
CA VAL A 50 13.62 16.08 -7.50
C VAL A 50 14.38 17.03 -6.58
N HIS A 51 14.00 17.07 -5.30
CA HIS A 51 14.66 17.95 -4.33
C HIS A 51 16.16 17.63 -4.20
N PHE A 52 16.51 16.35 -4.01
CA PHE A 52 17.90 15.95 -3.85
C PHE A 52 18.71 16.00 -5.15
N SER A 53 18.10 15.74 -6.31
CA SER A 53 18.82 15.73 -7.59
C SER A 53 18.96 17.11 -8.25
N ALA A 54 18.00 18.01 -8.05
CA ALA A 54 17.94 19.27 -8.78
C ALA A 54 17.97 20.53 -7.89
N VAL A 55 17.53 20.46 -6.63
CA VAL A 55 17.42 21.64 -5.75
C VAL A 55 18.56 21.70 -4.73
N ARG A 56 18.91 20.57 -4.13
CA ARG A 56 19.94 20.45 -3.06
C ARG A 56 21.01 19.42 -3.41
N LEU A 57 21.43 19.40 -4.68
CA LEU A 57 22.43 18.45 -5.19
C LEU A 57 23.72 18.45 -4.35
N ALA A 58 24.19 19.62 -3.93
CA ALA A 58 25.41 19.73 -3.12
C ALA A 58 25.31 18.98 -1.77
N GLU A 59 24.11 18.88 -1.18
CA GLU A 59 23.88 18.16 0.08
C GLU A 59 23.68 16.66 -0.15
N ALA A 60 23.17 16.27 -1.32
CA ALA A 60 22.91 14.87 -1.67
C ALA A 60 24.10 14.17 -2.35
N LEU A 61 25.05 14.92 -2.91
CA LEU A 61 26.15 14.35 -3.68
C LEU A 61 27.03 13.45 -2.82
N GLY A 62 27.17 12.19 -3.23
CA GLY A 62 27.95 11.18 -2.51
C GLY A 62 27.24 10.58 -1.29
N GLN A 63 25.99 10.95 -1.02
CA GLN A 63 25.17 10.39 0.07
C GLN A 63 24.30 9.24 -0.44
N THR A 64 23.99 8.31 0.48
CA THR A 64 22.90 7.36 0.32
C THR A 64 21.76 7.80 1.23
N LEU A 65 20.62 8.17 0.64
CA LEU A 65 19.45 8.66 1.36
C LEU A 65 18.28 7.69 1.15
N HIS A 66 17.74 7.13 2.23
CA HIS A 66 16.55 6.29 2.16
C HIS A 66 15.30 7.16 2.00
N ILE A 67 14.58 6.99 0.89
CA ILE A 67 13.31 7.68 0.63
C ILE A 67 12.19 6.70 0.98
N GLN A 68 11.86 6.66 2.27
CA GLN A 68 10.83 5.82 2.86
C GLN A 68 9.94 6.66 3.77
N ASN A 69 8.73 6.18 4.07
CA ASN A 69 7.90 6.77 5.11
C ASN A 69 8.66 6.72 6.45
N PRO A 70 8.87 7.87 7.13
CA PRO A 70 9.53 7.89 8.43
C PRO A 70 8.73 7.19 9.54
N SER A 71 7.43 7.00 9.35
CA SER A 71 6.63 6.15 10.23
C SER A 71 6.95 4.67 10.00
N PRO A 72 7.02 3.84 11.06
CA PRO A 72 7.28 2.42 10.92
C PRO A 72 6.19 1.73 10.08
N PRO A 73 6.50 0.55 9.47
CA PRO A 73 5.50 -0.28 8.83
C PRO A 73 4.32 -0.55 9.76
N VAL A 74 3.10 -0.40 9.25
CA VAL A 74 1.87 -0.56 10.03
C VAL A 74 1.51 -2.04 10.09
N ASN A 75 1.26 -2.55 11.29
CA ASN A 75 0.76 -3.91 11.45
C ASN A 75 -0.60 -4.08 10.78
N SER A 76 -0.83 -5.23 10.17
CA SER A 76 -2.06 -5.58 9.45
C SER A 76 -3.35 -5.35 10.22
N ASP A 77 -3.38 -5.58 11.53
CA ASP A 77 -4.61 -5.45 12.32
C ASP A 77 -5.08 -3.98 12.32
N GLU A 78 -4.14 -3.06 12.55
CA GLU A 78 -4.37 -1.62 12.43
C GLU A 78 -4.61 -1.22 10.96
N PHE A 79 -3.79 -1.73 10.05
CA PHE A 79 -3.87 -1.38 8.63
C PHE A 79 -5.23 -1.72 8.02
N PHE A 80 -5.75 -2.92 8.29
CA PHE A 80 -7.05 -3.35 7.80
C PHE A 80 -8.21 -2.63 8.50
N GLN A 81 -8.05 -2.18 9.76
CA GLN A 81 -9.02 -1.29 10.40
C GLN A 81 -9.09 0.08 9.71
N LEU A 82 -7.93 0.68 9.40
CA LEU A 82 -7.84 1.93 8.66
C LEU A 82 -8.43 1.78 7.25
N PHE A 83 -8.10 0.68 6.57
CA PHE A 83 -8.61 0.38 5.23
C PHE A 83 -10.13 0.17 5.22
N THR A 84 -10.66 -0.61 6.18
CA THR A 84 -12.10 -0.84 6.30
C THR A 84 -12.84 0.46 6.61
N SER A 85 -12.29 1.30 7.47
CA SER A 85 -12.83 2.64 7.72
C SER A 85 -12.82 3.52 6.46
N ALA A 86 -11.76 3.42 5.64
CA ALA A 86 -11.65 4.19 4.40
C ALA A 86 -12.62 3.69 3.31
N ALA A 87 -12.97 2.41 3.33
CA ALA A 87 -13.86 1.79 2.36
C ALA A 87 -15.36 2.15 2.54
N ALA A 88 -15.71 3.09 3.43
CA ALA A 88 -16.98 3.77 3.74
C ALA A 88 -18.31 3.08 3.35
N ASP A 89 -18.50 2.71 2.08
CA ASP A 89 -19.67 2.04 1.53
C ASP A 89 -19.64 0.51 1.66
N LYS A 90 -18.50 -0.08 2.04
CA LYS A 90 -18.32 -1.53 2.15
C LYS A 90 -17.98 -1.93 3.58
N LYS A 91 -18.85 -2.75 4.19
CA LYS A 91 -18.49 -3.49 5.40
C LYS A 91 -17.62 -4.67 5.00
N LEU A 92 -16.35 -4.66 5.41
CA LEU A 92 -15.44 -5.77 5.23
C LEU A 92 -15.46 -6.64 6.49
N ALA A 93 -15.70 -7.94 6.34
CA ALA A 93 -15.61 -8.89 7.44
C ALA A 93 -14.16 -9.32 7.67
N THR A 94 -13.72 -9.44 8.90
CA THR A 94 -12.46 -10.14 9.22
C THR A 94 -12.72 -11.63 9.20
N VAL A 95 -11.94 -12.39 8.43
CA VAL A 95 -12.08 -13.85 8.31
C VAL A 95 -10.71 -14.54 8.48
N GLU A 96 -10.72 -15.83 8.80
CA GLU A 96 -9.49 -16.62 8.89
C GLU A 96 -8.74 -16.62 7.56
N TYR A 97 -7.41 -16.58 7.60
CA TYR A 97 -6.60 -16.49 6.37
C TYR A 97 -6.84 -17.63 5.39
N ALA A 98 -6.96 -18.86 5.90
CA ALA A 98 -7.24 -20.03 5.06
C ALA A 98 -8.60 -19.88 4.33
N GLU A 99 -9.60 -19.32 5.00
CA GLU A 99 -10.92 -19.03 4.42
C GLU A 99 -10.84 -17.90 3.39
N TRP A 100 -10.14 -16.81 3.71
CA TRP A 100 -9.92 -15.69 2.79
C TRP A 100 -9.23 -16.16 1.51
N LYS A 101 -8.17 -16.96 1.64
CA LYS A 101 -7.38 -17.50 0.53
C LYS A 101 -8.18 -18.49 -0.32
N SER A 102 -9.00 -19.33 0.31
CA SER A 102 -9.94 -20.20 -0.41
C SER A 102 -10.94 -19.38 -1.23
N SER A 103 -11.53 -18.35 -0.62
CA SER A 103 -12.49 -17.44 -1.27
C SER A 103 -11.85 -16.68 -2.44
N LEU A 104 -10.60 -16.23 -2.28
CA LEU A 104 -9.79 -15.63 -3.33
C LEU A 104 -9.63 -16.57 -4.53
N ASN A 105 -9.20 -17.82 -4.30
CA ASN A 105 -9.00 -18.79 -5.37
C ASN A 105 -10.30 -19.15 -6.09
N GLN A 106 -11.39 -19.29 -5.35
CA GLN A 106 -12.71 -19.53 -5.92
C GLN A 106 -13.18 -18.34 -6.77
N ALA A 107 -13.03 -17.11 -6.29
CA ALA A 107 -13.40 -15.91 -7.01
C ALA A 107 -12.56 -15.71 -8.27
N ALA A 108 -11.24 -15.92 -8.19
CA ALA A 108 -10.31 -15.78 -9.31
C ALA A 108 -10.52 -16.82 -10.41
N SER A 109 -11.12 -17.97 -10.09
CA SER A 109 -11.42 -19.04 -11.06
C SER A 109 -12.68 -18.79 -11.89
N LYS A 110 -13.46 -17.74 -11.58
CA LYS A 110 -14.68 -17.42 -12.32
C LYS A 110 -14.34 -16.81 -13.69
N PRO A 111 -15.14 -17.08 -14.75
CA PRO A 111 -14.89 -16.52 -16.08
C PRO A 111 -14.88 -14.99 -16.15
N ASP A 112 -15.58 -14.33 -15.23
CA ASP A 112 -15.73 -12.88 -15.12
C ASP A 112 -14.81 -12.26 -14.05
N ALA A 113 -13.87 -13.02 -13.49
CA ALA A 113 -12.95 -12.53 -12.48
C ALA A 113 -12.07 -11.38 -13.00
N SER A 114 -11.85 -10.36 -12.16
CA SER A 114 -10.93 -9.26 -12.47
C SER A 114 -9.51 -9.78 -12.68
N LEU A 115 -8.74 -9.09 -13.53
CA LEU A 115 -7.34 -9.44 -13.77
C LEU A 115 -6.51 -9.31 -12.48
N GLU A 116 -6.88 -8.36 -11.62
CA GLU A 116 -6.26 -8.13 -10.32
C GLU A 116 -6.50 -9.31 -9.37
N LEU A 117 -7.72 -9.86 -9.30
CA LEU A 117 -7.97 -11.08 -8.51
C LEU A 117 -7.17 -12.27 -9.02
N GLN A 118 -7.10 -12.46 -10.34
CA GLN A 118 -6.33 -13.54 -10.94
C GLN A 118 -4.84 -13.43 -10.61
N LYS A 119 -4.27 -12.20 -10.70
CA LYS A 119 -2.88 -11.91 -10.32
C LYS A 119 -2.63 -12.13 -8.83
N LEU A 120 -3.56 -11.68 -7.98
CA LEU A 120 -3.49 -11.89 -6.53
C LEU A 120 -3.50 -13.39 -6.20
N ALA A 121 -4.46 -14.15 -6.72
CA ALA A 121 -4.58 -15.59 -6.48
C ALA A 121 -3.33 -16.37 -6.93
N THR A 122 -2.77 -16.02 -8.08
CA THR A 122 -1.56 -16.68 -8.62
C THR A 122 -0.29 -16.27 -7.86
N GLY A 123 -0.25 -15.04 -7.32
CA GLY A 123 0.97 -14.46 -6.78
C GLY A 123 1.06 -14.44 -5.25
N ILE A 124 -0.06 -14.56 -4.52
CA ILE A 124 -0.10 -14.32 -3.06
C ILE A 124 0.96 -15.10 -2.30
N ASP A 125 1.15 -16.38 -2.63
CA ASP A 125 2.17 -17.24 -2.01
C ASP A 125 3.60 -16.77 -2.24
N SER A 126 3.84 -16.11 -3.37
CA SER A 126 5.18 -15.62 -3.73
C SER A 126 5.53 -14.29 -3.08
N PHE A 127 4.54 -13.43 -2.84
CA PHE A 127 4.79 -12.09 -2.28
C PHE A 127 4.36 -11.91 -0.83
N GLU A 128 3.68 -12.90 -0.24
CA GLU A 128 3.35 -12.90 1.19
C GLU A 128 4.59 -12.72 2.08
N GLU A 129 5.72 -13.30 1.68
CA GLU A 129 7.01 -13.15 2.39
C GLU A 129 7.42 -11.66 2.56
N TYR A 130 7.05 -10.78 1.63
CA TYR A 130 7.37 -9.35 1.77
C TYR A 130 6.58 -8.68 2.90
N PHE A 131 5.41 -9.21 3.28
CA PHE A 131 4.61 -8.68 4.36
C PHE A 131 5.11 -9.11 5.74
N HIS A 132 5.91 -10.17 5.83
CA HIS A 132 6.54 -10.59 7.10
C HIS A 132 7.69 -9.69 7.53
N SER A 133 8.11 -8.76 6.68
CA SER A 133 9.20 -7.85 7.01
C SER A 133 8.68 -6.61 7.74
N ASP A 134 9.07 -6.48 9.01
CA ASP A 134 8.91 -5.27 9.83
C ASP A 134 10.14 -4.34 9.75
N LYS A 135 10.99 -4.53 8.74
CA LYS A 135 12.28 -3.84 8.65
C LYS A 135 12.08 -2.34 8.49
N VAL A 136 12.69 -1.60 9.39
CA VAL A 136 12.76 -0.14 9.33
C VAL A 136 14.16 0.24 8.84
N PHE A 137 14.21 1.03 7.78
CA PHE A 137 15.44 1.67 7.35
C PHE A 137 15.52 3.06 7.98
N ASP A 138 16.71 3.46 8.42
CA ASP A 138 16.89 4.83 8.93
C ASP A 138 16.73 5.83 7.78
N SER A 139 15.61 6.53 7.78
CA SER A 139 15.30 7.61 6.85
C SER A 139 15.38 8.99 7.51
N SER A 140 15.93 9.09 8.73
CA SER A 140 15.99 10.36 9.46
C SER A 140 16.79 11.43 8.69
N PRO A 141 17.97 11.13 8.09
CA PRO A 141 18.73 12.13 7.35
C PRO A 141 17.97 12.74 6.17
N SER A 142 17.25 11.91 5.40
CA SER A 142 16.46 12.38 4.26
C SER A 142 15.20 13.12 4.73
N ALA A 143 14.52 12.61 5.76
CA ALA A 143 13.29 13.20 6.30
C ALA A 143 13.53 14.60 6.88
N GLU A 144 14.65 14.82 7.59
CA GLU A 144 15.01 16.13 8.14
C GLU A 144 15.26 17.17 7.04
N LEU A 145 16.05 16.81 6.02
CA LEU A 145 16.32 17.69 4.87
C LEU A 145 15.04 18.04 4.10
N LEU A 146 14.18 17.05 3.87
CA LEU A 146 12.91 17.25 3.16
C LEU A 146 11.93 18.08 3.97
N LYS A 147 11.86 17.87 5.30
CA LYS A 147 11.01 18.66 6.19
C LYS A 147 11.40 20.14 6.19
N ALA A 148 12.70 20.45 6.15
CA ALA A 148 13.18 21.83 6.01
C ALA A 148 12.78 22.48 4.67
N ALA A 149 12.47 21.67 3.66
CA ALA A 149 11.95 22.11 2.37
C ALA A 149 10.41 22.01 2.25
N GLU A 150 9.70 21.84 3.38
CA GLU A 150 8.25 21.64 3.45
C GLU A 150 7.75 20.41 2.68
N ILE A 151 8.63 19.45 2.40
CA ILE A 151 8.30 18.16 1.81
C ILE A 151 8.19 17.14 2.95
N SER A 152 6.97 16.82 3.36
CA SER A 152 6.72 15.83 4.42
C SER A 152 6.02 14.59 3.87
N CYS A 153 6.38 13.42 4.41
CA CYS A 153 5.64 12.20 4.15
C CYS A 153 4.41 12.18 5.07
N PRO A 154 3.20 11.94 4.55
CA PRO A 154 2.03 11.80 5.39
C PRO A 154 2.08 10.51 6.20
N VAL A 155 1.45 10.54 7.38
CA VAL A 155 1.22 9.35 8.20
C VAL A 155 0.20 8.43 7.54
N VAL A 156 0.34 7.12 7.77
CA VAL A 156 -0.67 6.15 7.33
C VAL A 156 -1.94 6.40 8.11
N SER A 157 -3.02 6.66 7.39
CA SER A 157 -4.31 7.05 7.95
C SER A 157 -5.44 6.62 7.03
N GLN A 158 -6.67 6.69 7.53
CA GLN A 158 -7.88 6.46 6.71
C GLN A 158 -7.89 7.31 5.44
N ASN A 159 -7.42 8.57 5.52
CA ASN A 159 -7.37 9.46 4.37
C ASN A 159 -6.35 9.01 3.32
N LEU A 160 -5.18 8.53 3.76
CA LEU A 160 -4.16 7.98 2.84
C LEU A 160 -4.65 6.68 2.18
N LEU A 161 -5.42 5.88 2.94
CA LEU A 161 -6.02 4.64 2.46
C LEU A 161 -7.36 4.85 1.73
N ASN A 162 -7.82 6.08 1.55
CA ASN A 162 -8.93 6.41 0.65
C ASN A 162 -8.48 6.32 -0.81
N ILE A 163 -8.09 5.12 -1.20
CA ILE A 163 -7.52 4.81 -2.50
C ILE A 163 -8.65 4.65 -3.52
N LYS A 164 -8.38 5.08 -4.74
CA LYS A 164 -9.30 4.83 -5.86
C LYS A 164 -9.13 3.38 -6.29
N ILE A 165 -9.92 2.50 -5.69
CA ILE A 165 -10.07 1.14 -6.18
C ILE A 165 -10.93 1.22 -7.44
N GLU A 166 -10.30 1.09 -8.61
CA GLU A 166 -11.03 0.86 -9.85
C GLU A 166 -11.74 -0.48 -9.74
N LEU A 167 -12.98 -0.47 -9.28
CA LEU A 167 -13.88 -1.59 -9.44
C LEU A 167 -14.22 -1.62 -10.93
N SER A 168 -13.70 -2.61 -11.64
CA SER A 168 -14.12 -2.97 -12.98
C SER A 168 -15.55 -3.50 -12.92
N VAL A 169 -16.49 -2.61 -12.62
CA VAL A 169 -17.91 -2.83 -12.90
C VAL A 169 -18.09 -2.40 -14.35
N PRO A 170 -18.56 -3.27 -15.26
CA PRO A 170 -19.01 -2.81 -16.56
C PRO A 170 -20.10 -1.77 -16.29
N ARG A 171 -19.87 -0.51 -16.70
CA ARG A 171 -20.99 0.42 -16.81
C ARG A 171 -21.87 -0.14 -17.92
N ILE A 172 -23.05 -0.62 -17.52
CA ILE A 172 -24.14 -1.05 -18.40
C ILE A 172 -24.55 0.13 -19.28
#